data_AF-A0A356NPQ2-F1
#
_entry.id   AF-A0A356NPQ2-F1
#
_cell.length_a   1.000
_cell.length_b   1.000
_cell.length_c   1.000
_cell.angle_alpha   90.00
_cell.angle_beta   90.00
_cell.angle_gamma   90.00
#
_symmetry.space_group_name_H-M   'P 1'
#
loop_
_entity.id
_entity.type
_entity.pdbx_description
1 polymer ?
#
loop_
_entity_poly.entity_id
_entity_poly.type
_entity_poly.pdbx_seq_one_letter_code
_entity_poly.pdbx_strand_id
1 'polypeptide(L)'
;DIAPTLLDVAGVRIPEHMDGRSFSPMLKGKNTPWRQYLLYEYFWERNYPQTPTTHSLRGDRFKYIRYHGIWDKDELYDLESDPDELQNLIREPQHQSRIKDMNRVLFDMLELSKGKEIPLQRDRGTQFFHRAAGGSSASGFTSDFYQ
;
A
#
# COMPACT_ATOMS: atom_id res chain seq x y z
N ASP A 1 5.82 -10.97 -8.98
CA ASP A 1 5.89 -12.43 -8.73
C ASP A 1 5.50 -13.30 -9.89
N ILE A 2 4.37 -13.03 -10.54
CA ILE A 2 3.90 -13.84 -11.67
C ILE A 2 4.96 -13.92 -12.79
N ALA A 3 5.43 -12.78 -13.29
CA ALA A 3 6.45 -12.74 -14.35
C ALA A 3 7.74 -13.52 -14.01
N PRO A 4 8.45 -13.27 -12.88
CA PRO A 4 9.64 -14.05 -12.54
C PRO A 4 9.35 -15.53 -12.31
N THR A 5 8.15 -15.90 -11.86
CA THR A 5 7.76 -17.31 -11.73
C THR A 5 7.59 -17.99 -13.09
N LEU A 6 6.96 -17.32 -14.06
CA LEU A 6 6.81 -17.84 -15.42
C LEU A 6 8.18 -18.04 -16.09
N LEU A 7 9.10 -17.08 -15.92
CA LEU A 7 10.47 -17.21 -16.44
C LEU A 7 11.22 -18.40 -15.81
N ASP A 8 11.15 -18.53 -14.49
CA ASP A 8 11.77 -19.64 -13.75
C ASP A 8 11.22 -21.01 -14.20
N VAL A 9 9.89 -21.13 -14.32
CA VAL A 9 9.25 -22.36 -14.81
C VAL A 9 9.64 -22.67 -16.26
N ALA A 10 9.83 -21.63 -17.10
CA ALA A 10 10.29 -21.78 -18.48
C ALA A 10 11.81 -22.02 -18.61
N GLY A 11 12.58 -21.99 -17.51
CA GLY A 11 14.04 -22.13 -17.53
C GLY A 11 14.77 -20.90 -18.08
N VAL A 12 14.12 -19.73 -18.11
CA VAL A 12 14.67 -18.46 -18.59
C VAL A 12 15.27 -17.68 -17.42
N ARG A 13 16.43 -17.04 -17.63
CA ARG A 13 17.06 -16.17 -16.62
C ARG A 13 16.12 -15.01 -16.25
N ILE A 14 15.86 -14.85 -14.95
CA ILE A 14 15.10 -13.73 -14.41
C ILE A 14 15.99 -12.47 -14.43
N PRO A 15 15.53 -11.35 -15.02
CA PRO A 15 16.26 -10.09 -14.97
C PRO A 15 16.35 -9.51 -13.55
N GLU A 16 17.49 -8.92 -13.22
CA GLU A 16 17.78 -8.36 -11.88
C GLU A 16 16.90 -7.16 -11.49
N HIS A 17 16.30 -6.49 -12.48
CA HIS A 17 15.45 -5.32 -12.26
C HIS A 17 13.97 -5.68 -11.98
N MET A 18 13.62 -6.96 -11.93
CA MET A 18 12.27 -7.36 -11.55
C MET A 18 12.08 -7.27 -10.03
N ASP A 19 11.06 -6.55 -9.58
CA ASP A 19 10.75 -6.42 -8.14
C ASP A 19 10.24 -7.74 -7.53
N GLY A 20 9.60 -8.56 -8.36
CA GLY A 20 9.01 -9.83 -7.95
C GLY A 20 10.04 -10.94 -7.73
N ARG A 21 9.63 -11.99 -7.01
CA ARG A 21 10.41 -13.23 -6.84
C ARG A 21 9.62 -14.42 -7.37
N SER A 22 10.32 -15.43 -7.88
CA SER A 22 9.68 -16.68 -8.27
C SER A 22 9.21 -17.44 -7.02
N PHE A 23 7.95 -17.87 -7.01
CA PHE A 23 7.41 -18.78 -5.99
C PHE A 23 7.36 -20.23 -6.48
N SER A 24 7.92 -20.56 -7.65
CA SER A 24 7.97 -21.94 -8.16
C SER A 24 8.58 -22.96 -7.19
N PRO A 25 9.60 -22.63 -6.37
CA PRO A 25 10.12 -23.55 -5.36
C PRO A 25 9.07 -23.98 -4.33
N MET A 26 8.18 -23.08 -3.93
CA MET A 26 7.10 -23.37 -2.98
C MET A 26 6.08 -24.33 -3.59
N LEU A 27 5.75 -24.16 -4.87
CA LEU A 27 4.88 -25.09 -5.61
C LEU A 27 5.46 -26.51 -5.68
N LYS A 28 6.79 -26.64 -5.55
CA LYS A 28 7.52 -27.92 -5.52
C LYS A 28 7.69 -28.44 -4.08
N GLY A 29 6.99 -27.88 -3.10
CA GLY A 29 7.05 -28.27 -1.69
C GLY A 29 8.33 -27.87 -0.97
N LYS A 30 9.16 -26.98 -1.54
CA LYS A 30 10.38 -26.52 -0.87
C LYS A 30 10.05 -25.42 0.13
N ASN A 31 10.54 -25.57 1.36
CA ASN A 31 10.53 -24.48 2.33
C ASN A 31 11.45 -23.36 1.85
N THR A 32 10.85 -22.26 1.39
CA THR A 32 11.58 -21.16 0.74
C THR A 32 11.37 -19.90 1.56
N PRO A 33 12.44 -19.25 2.06
CA PRO A 33 12.32 -17.96 2.72
C PRO A 33 11.58 -16.98 1.81
N TRP A 34 10.56 -16.32 2.36
CA TRP A 34 9.75 -15.36 1.62
C TRP A 34 9.90 -13.96 2.18
N ARG A 35 9.33 -12.98 1.46
CA ARG A 35 9.29 -11.61 1.95
C ARG A 35 8.32 -11.52 3.12
N GLN A 36 8.68 -10.72 4.11
CA GLN A 36 7.84 -10.43 5.26
C GLN A 36 6.75 -9.39 4.95
N TYR A 37 7.01 -8.50 3.99
CA TYR A 37 6.10 -7.42 3.64
C TYR A 37 5.88 -7.33 2.13
N LEU A 38 4.68 -6.95 1.75
CA LEU A 38 4.33 -6.43 0.44
C LEU A 38 4.26 -4.90 0.53
N LEU A 39 5.00 -4.23 -0.37
CA LEU A 39 4.90 -2.80 -0.57
C LEU A 39 3.82 -2.50 -1.62
N TYR A 40 2.95 -1.56 -1.31
CA TYR A 40 1.97 -0.98 -2.23
C TYR A 40 2.26 0.51 -2.36
N GLU A 41 2.26 0.99 -3.60
CA GLU A 41 2.54 2.39 -3.95
C GLU A 41 1.42 2.89 -4.87
N TYR A 42 0.84 4.04 -4.51
CA TYR A 42 -0.07 4.80 -5.34
C TYR A 42 0.41 6.25 -5.34
N PHE A 43 0.65 6.80 -6.53
CA PHE A 43 1.04 8.20 -6.67
C PHE A 43 -0.18 9.05 -7.02
N TRP A 44 -0.28 10.21 -6.37
CA TRP A 44 -1.30 11.19 -6.68
C TRP A 44 -1.32 11.50 -8.18
N GLU A 45 -2.52 11.55 -8.74
CA GLU A 45 -2.74 11.92 -10.14
C GLU A 45 -3.88 12.92 -10.26
N ARG A 46 -3.79 13.79 -11.28
CA ARG A 46 -4.74 14.89 -11.45
C ARG A 46 -6.17 14.44 -11.69
N ASN A 47 -6.38 13.26 -12.28
CA ASN A 47 -7.73 12.75 -12.57
C ASN A 47 -8.48 12.35 -11.31
N TYR A 48 -7.77 11.94 -10.26
CA TYR A 48 -8.34 11.50 -8.99
C TYR A 48 -7.73 12.31 -7.84
N PRO A 49 -7.97 13.64 -7.81
CA PRO A 49 -7.33 14.53 -6.85
C PRO A 49 -7.72 14.27 -5.39
N GLN A 50 -8.77 13.47 -5.17
CA GLN A 50 -9.23 13.02 -3.87
C GLN A 50 -8.36 11.93 -3.24
N THR A 51 -7.54 11.24 -4.01
CA THR A 51 -6.68 10.15 -3.52
C THR A 51 -5.25 10.67 -3.39
N PRO A 52 -4.74 10.91 -2.17
CA PRO A 52 -3.36 11.34 -1.97
C PRO A 52 -2.36 10.25 -2.43
N THR A 53 -1.09 10.62 -2.56
CA THR A 53 -0.03 9.61 -2.69
C THR A 53 -0.03 8.73 -1.44
N THR A 54 -0.16 7.42 -1.64
CA THR A 54 -0.33 6.42 -0.60
C THR A 54 0.76 5.38 -0.71
N HIS A 55 1.43 5.11 0.41
CA HIS A 55 2.30 3.95 0.54
C HIS A 55 1.76 3.04 1.63
N SER A 56 1.77 1.74 1.38
CA SER A 56 1.31 0.76 2.36
C SER A 56 2.27 -0.40 2.47
N LEU A 57 2.54 -0.82 3.70
CA LEU A 57 3.14 -2.11 3.99
C LEU A 57 2.10 -3.07 4.49
N ARG A 58 1.93 -4.19 3.78
CA ARG A 58 1.14 -5.32 4.24
C ARG A 58 2.08 -6.43 4.70
N GLY A 59 2.10 -6.70 6.00
CA GLY A 59 2.68 -7.92 6.57
C GLY A 59 1.64 -9.03 6.71
N ASP A 60 2.02 -10.11 7.39
CA ASP A 60 1.10 -11.24 7.64
C ASP A 60 -0.09 -10.85 8.52
N ARG A 61 0.18 -10.11 9.60
CA ARG A 61 -0.84 -9.69 10.57
C ARG A 61 -1.21 -8.22 10.47
N PHE A 62 -0.26 -7.32 10.26
CA PHE A 62 -0.53 -5.89 10.27
C PHE A 62 -0.40 -5.27 8.89
N LYS A 63 -1.31 -4.35 8.57
CA LYS A 63 -1.20 -3.43 7.44
C LYS A 63 -1.04 -2.02 7.95
N TYR A 64 -0.01 -1.34 7.47
CA TYR A 64 0.28 0.07 7.77
C TYR A 64 0.15 0.88 6.49
N ILE A 65 -0.60 1.97 6.54
CA ILE A 65 -0.84 2.88 5.41
C ILE A 65 -0.37 4.28 5.81
N ARG A 66 0.41 4.89 4.93
CA ARG A 66 0.96 6.24 5.09
C ARG A 66 0.56 7.12 3.92
N TYR A 67 0.08 8.32 4.23
CA TYR A 67 -0.28 9.32 3.22
C TYR A 67 0.77 10.43 3.13
N HIS A 68 1.28 10.66 1.92
CA HIS A 68 2.22 11.75 1.71
C HIS A 68 1.51 13.10 1.83
N GLY A 69 2.01 13.95 2.74
CA GLY A 69 1.47 15.29 2.97
C GLY A 69 0.22 15.35 3.86
N ILE A 70 -0.33 14.22 4.31
CA ILE A 70 -1.51 14.15 5.18
C ILE A 70 -1.22 13.22 6.38
N TRP A 71 -0.35 13.69 7.28
CA TRP A 71 0.23 12.85 8.35
C TRP A 71 -0.74 12.47 9.47
N ASP A 72 -1.87 13.16 9.59
CA ASP A 72 -2.89 12.91 10.62
C ASP A 72 -3.93 11.86 10.22
N LYS A 73 -3.77 11.27 9.02
CA LYS A 73 -4.65 10.27 8.42
C LYS A 73 -4.00 8.92 8.19
N ASP A 74 -2.77 8.69 8.63
CA ASP A 74 -2.14 7.37 8.57
C ASP A 74 -3.02 6.29 9.25
N GLU A 75 -2.85 5.03 8.84
CA GLU A 75 -3.73 3.93 9.26
C GLU A 75 -2.91 2.70 9.66
N LEU A 76 -3.41 1.97 10.67
CA LEU A 76 -2.89 0.66 11.06
C LEU A 76 -4.06 -0.30 11.26
N TYR A 77 -4.01 -1.47 10.65
CA TYR A 77 -5.01 -2.53 10.80
C TYR A 77 -4.37 -3.83 11.26
N ASP A 78 -5.05 -4.54 12.16
CA ASP A 78 -4.73 -5.92 12.54
C ASP A 78 -5.60 -6.88 11.72
N LEU A 79 -5.04 -7.39 10.62
CA LEU A 79 -5.71 -8.25 9.66
C LEU A 79 -6.14 -9.62 10.22
N GLU A 80 -5.64 -10.00 11.40
CA GLU A 80 -6.05 -11.24 12.07
C GLU A 80 -7.36 -11.04 12.83
N SER A 81 -7.50 -9.94 13.57
CA SER A 81 -8.72 -9.62 14.33
C SER A 81 -9.74 -8.78 13.56
N ASP A 82 -9.28 -8.06 12.55
CA ASP A 82 -10.06 -7.11 11.72
C ASP A 82 -9.69 -7.31 10.23
N PRO A 83 -10.10 -8.44 9.63
CA PRO A 83 -9.77 -8.76 8.23
C PRO A 83 -10.40 -7.81 7.21
N ASP A 84 -11.46 -7.09 7.62
CA ASP A 84 -12.18 -6.11 6.80
C ASP A 84 -11.66 -4.68 6.97
N GLU A 85 -10.62 -4.48 7.79
CA GLU A 85 -9.92 -3.19 7.97
C GLU A 85 -10.86 -2.06 8.44
N LEU A 86 -11.75 -2.36 9.37
CA LEU A 86 -12.78 -1.43 9.87
C LEU A 86 -12.29 -0.57 11.05
N GLN A 87 -11.31 -1.04 11.81
CA GLN A 87 -10.85 -0.42 13.05
C GLN A 87 -9.42 0.09 12.91
N ASN A 88 -9.27 1.41 12.72
CA ASN A 88 -7.96 2.03 12.59
C ASN A 88 -7.27 2.16 13.95
N LEU A 89 -6.18 1.42 14.13
CA LEU A 89 -5.38 1.32 15.35
C LEU A 89 -4.25 2.37 15.45
N ILE A 90 -4.16 3.33 14.52
CA ILE A 90 -3.02 4.26 14.42
C ILE A 90 -2.78 5.09 15.70
N ARG A 91 -3.83 5.37 16.47
CA ARG A 91 -3.76 6.19 17.70
C ARG A 91 -3.59 5.37 18.97
N GLU A 92 -3.69 4.05 18.88
CA GLU A 92 -3.64 3.19 20.06
C GLU A 92 -2.23 3.14 20.66
N PRO A 93 -2.05 3.47 21.96
CA PRO A 93 -0.73 3.56 22.58
C PRO A 93 0.08 2.26 22.49
N GLN A 94 -0.60 1.11 22.58
CA GLN A 94 0.00 -0.22 22.52
C GLN A 94 0.62 -0.57 21.16
N HIS A 95 0.29 0.18 20.11
CA HIS A 95 0.76 -0.08 18.75
C HIS A 95 1.84 0.90 18.26
N GLN A 96 2.18 1.93 19.04
CA GLN A 96 3.11 2.99 18.62
C GLN A 96 4.51 2.48 18.28
N SER A 97 5.03 1.50 19.03
CA SER A 97 6.33 0.88 18.70
C SER A 97 6.28 0.19 17.34
N ARG A 98 5.19 -0.52 17.05
CA ARG A 98 5.01 -1.23 15.77
C ARG A 98 4.86 -0.25 14.61
N ILE A 99 4.09 0.82 14.80
CA ILE A 99 3.93 1.87 13.78
C ILE A 99 5.29 2.46 13.42
N LYS A 100 6.12 2.77 14.43
CA LYS A 100 7.48 3.26 14.21
C LYS A 100 8.35 2.26 13.44
N ASP A 101 8.29 0.98 13.78
CA ASP A 101 9.05 -0.07 13.09
C ASP A 101 8.57 -0.29 11.65
N MET A 102 7.25 -0.38 11.42
CA MET A 102 6.68 -0.52 10.09
C MET A 102 6.98 0.71 9.23
N ASN A 103 6.93 1.92 9.81
CA ASN A 103 7.34 3.12 9.10
C ASN A 103 8.82 3.09 8.72
N ARG A 104 9.72 2.60 9.58
CA ARG A 104 11.13 2.40 9.20
C ARG A 104 11.25 1.45 8.00
N VAL A 105 10.64 0.27 8.10
CA VAL A 105 10.67 -0.73 7.03
C VAL A 105 10.08 -0.18 5.73
N LEU A 106 9.05 0.66 5.81
CA LEU A 106 8.43 1.28 4.64
C LEU A 106 9.45 2.11 3.87
N PHE A 107 10.20 2.97 4.56
CA PHE A 107 11.23 3.79 3.92
C PHE A 107 12.42 2.96 3.43
N ASP A 108 12.82 1.92 4.16
CA ASP A 108 13.86 0.99 3.70
C ASP A 108 13.44 0.32 2.36
N MET A 109 12.17 -0.08 2.24
CA MET A 109 11.64 -0.68 1.01
C MET A 109 11.50 0.33 -0.13
N LEU A 110 11.05 1.56 0.14
CA LEU A 110 10.98 2.64 -0.86
C LEU A 110 12.37 3.01 -1.40
N GLU A 111 13.41 2.93 -0.56
CA GLU A 111 14.78 3.13 -1.01
C GLU A 111 15.24 2.03 -1.96
N LEU A 112 14.95 0.76 -1.63
CA LEU A 112 15.26 -0.38 -2.48
C LEU A 112 14.50 -0.36 -3.81
N SER A 113 13.23 0.05 -3.81
CA SER A 113 12.42 0.16 -5.04
C SER A 113 12.70 1.44 -5.85
N LYS A 114 13.56 2.33 -5.34
CA LYS A 114 13.73 3.71 -5.87
C LYS A 114 12.41 4.49 -5.91
N GLY A 115 11.43 4.13 -5.09
CA GLY A 115 10.12 4.77 -4.94
C GLY A 115 10.13 6.05 -4.09
N LYS A 116 11.30 6.60 -3.75
CA LYS A 116 11.41 7.87 -2.99
C LYS A 116 11.03 9.11 -3.82
N GLU A 117 10.88 8.96 -5.13
CA GLU A 117 10.53 10.05 -6.04
C GLU A 117 9.05 9.96 -6.46
N ILE A 118 8.31 11.05 -6.29
CA ILE A 118 6.93 11.16 -6.77
C ILE A 118 6.96 11.73 -8.19
N PRO A 119 6.62 10.95 -9.22
CA PRO A 119 6.67 11.45 -10.59
C PRO A 119 5.56 12.47 -10.85
N LEU A 120 5.93 13.64 -11.37
CA LEU A 120 4.95 14.60 -11.87
C LEU A 120 4.51 14.20 -13.28
N GLN A 121 3.35 13.57 -13.38
CA GLN A 121 2.77 13.15 -14.65
C GLN A 121 2.10 14.33 -15.38
N ARG A 122 2.09 14.28 -16.71
CA ARG A 122 1.29 15.20 -17.53
C ARG A 122 -0.20 14.88 -17.37
N ASP A 123 -1.02 15.91 -17.43
CA ASP A 123 -2.47 15.79 -17.47
C ASP A 123 -2.90 14.95 -18.69
N ARG A 124 -3.64 13.88 -18.44
CA ARG A 124 -4.15 12.94 -19.46
C ARG A 124 -5.47 12.35 -18.98
N GLY A 125 -6.39 12.03 -19.87
CA GLY A 125 -7.64 11.36 -19.51
C GLY A 125 -8.76 12.31 -19.05
N THR A 126 -9.82 11.72 -18.50
CA THR A 126 -11.03 12.44 -18.08
C THR A 126 -10.83 13.00 -16.67
N GLN A 127 -11.20 14.27 -16.48
CA GLN A 127 -11.22 14.91 -15.17
C GLN A 127 -12.61 14.79 -14.54
N PHE A 128 -12.65 14.44 -13.26
CA PHE A 128 -13.90 14.31 -12.52
C PHE A 128 -14.13 15.52 -11.60
N PHE A 129 -14.98 16.45 -12.05
CA PHE A 129 -15.35 17.64 -11.29
C PHE A 129 -16.45 17.32 -10.26
N HIS A 130 -16.09 16.61 -9.18
CA HIS A 130 -17.04 16.23 -8.13
C HIS A 130 -17.44 17.39 -7.19
N ARG A 131 -16.68 18.49 -7.18
CA ARG A 131 -16.97 19.68 -6.36
C ARG A 131 -17.72 20.71 -7.19
N ALA A 132 -19.03 20.51 -7.37
CA ALA A 132 -19.92 21.45 -8.05
C ALA A 132 -20.89 22.07 -7.05
N ALA A 133 -21.09 23.40 -7.11
CA ALA A 133 -21.96 24.11 -6.18
C ALA A 133 -23.43 23.62 -6.19
N GLY A 134 -23.89 23.06 -7.31
CA GLY A 134 -25.21 22.44 -7.45
C GLY A 134 -25.17 20.91 -7.54
N GLY A 135 -24.03 20.27 -7.23
CA GLY A 135 -23.89 18.82 -7.24
C GLY A 135 -24.53 18.15 -6.02
N SER A 136 -24.61 16.82 -6.05
CA SER A 136 -25.06 16.03 -4.90
C SER A 136 -24.18 16.34 -3.68
N SER A 137 -24.80 16.58 -2.53
CA SER A 137 -24.08 16.67 -1.26
C SER A 137 -23.43 15.31 -0.95
N ALA A 138 -22.24 15.34 -0.34
CA ALA A 138 -21.69 14.13 0.27
C ALA A 138 -22.73 13.52 1.21
N SER A 139 -22.89 12.19 1.20
CA SER A 139 -23.69 11.52 2.20
C SER A 139 -23.12 11.85 3.58
N GLY A 140 -23.98 12.12 4.55
CA GLY A 140 -23.53 12.21 5.94
C GLY A 140 -22.80 10.93 6.34
N PHE A 141 -21.75 11.07 7.15
CA PHE A 141 -21.20 9.91 7.83
C PHE A 141 -22.26 9.31 8.77
N THR A 142 -22.19 8.01 9.03
CA THR A 142 -23.04 7.38 10.04
C THR A 142 -22.75 7.99 11.41
N SER A 143 -23.70 7.90 12.34
CA SER A 143 -23.53 8.42 13.72
C SER A 143 -22.27 7.87 14.40
N ASP A 144 -21.90 6.65 14.05
CA ASP A 144 -20.82 5.88 14.68
C ASP A 144 -19.44 6.37 14.22
N PHE A 145 -19.35 7.19 13.17
CA PHE A 145 -18.09 7.76 12.69
C PHE A 145 -17.52 8.85 13.59
N TYR A 146 -18.36 9.48 14.43
CA TYR A 146 -17.97 10.60 15.29
C TYR A 146 -17.73 10.21 16.75
N GLN A 147 -17.86 8.93 17.09
CA GLN A 147 -17.58 8.39 18.43
C GLN A 147 -16.12 7.94 18.53
#